data_AF-A0AAE2C0N0-F1
#
_entry.id   AF-A0AAE2C0N0-F1
#
_cell.length_a   1.000
_cell.length_b   1.000
_cell.length_c   1.000
_cell.angle_alpha   90.00
_cell.angle_beta   90.00
_cell.angle_gamma   90.00
#
_symmetry.space_group_name_H-M   'P 1'
#
loop_
_entity.id
_entity.type
_entity.pdbx_description
1 polymer ?
#
loop_
_entity_poly.entity_id
_entity_poly.type
_entity_poly.pdbx_seq_one_letter_code
_entity_poly.pdbx_strand_id
1 'polypeptide(L)'
;MRLKSKKNKALYFILILAVILLICAIGFWARASERLTEMNTLGGLRNMAENSAEIERIGRFAVQQHNNNQNTFLEFARVVEAKEQVVAGKMYHLTWR
;
A
#
# COMPACT_ATOMS: atom_id res chain seq x y z
N MET A 1 -13.65 -20.29 56.92
CA MET A 1 -14.45 -19.42 56.01
C MET A 1 -13.63 -18.41 55.17
N ARG A 2 -12.28 -18.38 55.20
CA ARG A 2 -11.46 -17.34 54.52
C ARG A 2 -10.93 -17.69 53.12
N LEU A 3 -10.96 -18.96 52.72
CA LEU A 3 -10.44 -19.41 51.41
C LEU A 3 -11.36 -19.04 50.22
N LYS A 4 -12.68 -18.98 50.45
CA LYS A 4 -13.66 -18.66 49.39
C LYS A 4 -13.53 -17.22 48.89
N SER A 5 -13.26 -16.28 49.80
CA SER A 5 -13.03 -14.85 49.47
C SER A 5 -11.75 -14.64 48.63
N LYS A 6 -10.67 -15.35 48.95
CA LYS A 6 -9.38 -15.22 48.24
C LYS A 6 -9.44 -15.74 46.81
N LYS A 7 -10.14 -16.86 46.58
CA LYS A 7 -10.39 -17.43 45.24
C LYS A 7 -11.23 -16.49 44.36
N ASN A 8 -12.24 -15.83 44.93
CA ASN A 8 -13.08 -14.89 44.19
C ASN A 8 -12.29 -13.64 43.76
N LYS A 9 -11.48 -13.07 44.65
CA LYS A 9 -10.60 -11.93 44.31
C LYS A 9 -9.57 -12.30 43.23
N ALA A 10 -8.99 -13.49 43.31
CA ALA A 10 -8.08 -14.00 42.28
C ALA A 10 -8.81 -14.22 40.94
N LEU A 11 -10.05 -14.70 40.97
CA LEU A 11 -10.87 -14.89 39.78
C LEU A 11 -11.16 -13.56 39.07
N TYR A 12 -11.53 -12.52 39.81
CA TYR A 12 -11.73 -11.18 39.24
C TYR A 12 -10.45 -10.62 38.61
N PHE A 13 -9.30 -10.82 39.26
CA PHE A 13 -8.02 -10.38 38.71
C PHE A 13 -7.68 -11.07 37.38
N ILE A 14 -7.91 -12.38 37.29
CA ILE A 14 -7.71 -13.16 36.05
C ILE A 14 -8.66 -12.68 34.95
N LEU A 15 -9.92 -12.40 35.30
CA LEU A 15 -10.94 -11.97 34.35
C LEU A 15 -10.63 -10.57 33.78
N ILE A 16 -10.15 -9.64 34.63
CA ILE A 16 -9.70 -8.32 34.20
C ILE A 16 -8.46 -8.44 33.30
N LEU A 17 -7.49 -9.29 33.65
CA LEU A 17 -6.28 -9.50 32.84
C LEU A 17 -6.64 -10.07 31.45
N ALA A 18 -7.58 -11.01 31.38
CA ALA A 18 -8.06 -11.57 30.12
C ALA A 18 -8.74 -10.52 29.23
N VAL A 19 -9.56 -9.64 29.82
CA VAL A 19 -10.21 -8.54 29.10
C VAL A 19 -9.18 -7.53 28.56
N ILE A 20 -8.15 -7.20 29.34
CA ILE A 20 -7.06 -6.32 28.90
C ILE A 20 -6.31 -6.94 27.72
N LEU A 21 -5.98 -8.24 27.77
CA LEU A 21 -5.34 -8.94 26.65
C LEU A 21 -6.20 -8.94 25.39
N LEU A 22 -7.52 -9.07 25.54
CA LEU A 22 -8.49 -9.03 24.44
C LEU A 22 -8.53 -7.63 23.79
N ILE A 23 -8.54 -6.57 24.60
CA ILE A 23 -8.49 -5.18 24.13
C ILE A 23 -7.15 -4.88 23.43
N CYS A 24 -6.02 -5.34 24.01
CA CYS A 24 -4.70 -5.21 23.39
C CYS A 24 -4.63 -5.94 22.04
N ALA A 25 -5.22 -7.13 21.93
CA ALA A 25 -5.30 -7.86 20.67
C ALA A 25 -6.12 -7.07 19.64
N ILE A 26 -7.33 -6.63 19.98
CA ILE A 26 -8.19 -5.87 19.05
C ILE A 26 -7.50 -4.59 18.55
N GLY A 27 -6.87 -3.82 19.45
CA GLY A 27 -6.11 -2.63 19.08
C GLY A 27 -4.89 -2.92 18.19
N PHE A 28 -4.24 -4.06 18.40
CA PHE A 28 -3.11 -4.52 17.58
C PHE A 28 -3.55 -5.01 16.18
N TRP A 29 -4.66 -5.74 16.09
CA TRP A 29 -5.25 -6.19 14.82
C TRP A 29 -5.75 -5.01 13.97
N ALA A 30 -6.39 -4.01 14.60
CA ALA A 30 -6.83 -2.80 13.90
C ALA A 30 -5.65 -2.01 13.32
N ARG A 31 -4.54 -1.87 14.06
CA ARG A 31 -3.32 -1.18 13.62
C ARG A 31 -2.57 -1.93 12.51
N ALA A 32 -2.67 -3.26 12.47
CA ALA A 32 -2.07 -4.07 11.41
C ALA A 32 -2.82 -3.95 10.08
N SER A 33 -4.16 -3.86 10.12
CA SER A 33 -5.00 -3.80 8.91
C SER A 33 -4.84 -2.48 8.13
N GLU A 34 -4.63 -1.34 8.81
CA GLU A 34 -4.40 -0.05 8.13
C GLU A 34 -3.01 0.03 7.46
N ARG A 35 -2.04 -0.77 7.92
CA ARG A 35 -0.69 -0.83 7.32
C ARG A 35 -0.60 -1.63 6.03
N LEU A 36 -1.69 -2.26 5.57
CA LEU A 36 -1.70 -2.98 4.29
C LEU A 36 -2.12 -2.12 3.11
N THR A 37 -2.64 -0.90 3.33
CA THR A 37 -3.23 -0.10 2.24
C THR A 37 -2.44 1.16 1.88
N GLU A 38 -1.50 1.60 2.71
CA GLU A 38 -0.69 2.79 2.41
C GLU A 38 0.74 2.69 2.94
N MET A 39 1.48 1.69 2.46
CA MET A 39 2.93 1.80 2.48
C MET A 39 3.38 2.37 1.14
N ASN A 40 3.63 3.68 1.10
CA ASN A 40 4.59 4.25 0.16
C ASN A 40 5.98 3.67 0.51
N THR A 41 6.20 2.38 0.27
CA THR A 41 7.52 1.78 0.37
C THR A 41 8.40 2.45 -0.67
N LEU A 42 9.37 3.25 -0.20
CA LEU A 42 10.45 3.74 -1.04
C LEU A 42 11.09 2.53 -1.75
N GLY A 43 11.17 2.57 -3.07
CA GLY A 43 11.68 1.51 -3.92
C GLY A 43 10.67 0.42 -4.31
N GLY A 44 9.46 0.40 -3.75
CA GLY A 44 8.42 -0.56 -4.11
C GLY A 44 7.78 -0.24 -5.47
N LEU A 45 7.69 -1.24 -6.35
CA LEU A 45 6.95 -1.15 -7.60
C LEU A 45 5.45 -1.28 -7.33
N ARG A 46 4.69 -0.24 -7.69
CA ARG A 46 3.23 -0.17 -7.55
C ARG A 46 2.58 -0.20 -8.93
N ASN A 47 1.64 -1.11 -9.14
CA ASN A 47 0.80 -1.12 -10.34
C ASN A 47 -0.15 0.08 -10.31
N MET A 48 -0.26 0.80 -11.42
CA MET A 48 -1.19 1.92 -11.57
C MET A 48 -2.24 1.62 -12.62
N ALA A 49 -3.37 2.31 -12.51
CA ALA A 49 -4.40 2.26 -13.54
C ALA A 49 -3.88 2.86 -14.86
N GLU A 50 -3.79 2.03 -15.89
CA GLU A 50 -3.32 2.38 -17.23
C GLU A 50 -4.16 3.47 -17.90
N ASN A 51 -5.45 3.55 -17.57
CA ASN A 51 -6.43 4.45 -18.21
C ASN A 51 -6.59 5.78 -17.49
N SER A 52 -5.65 6.17 -16.63
CA SER A 52 -5.69 7.51 -16.04
C SER A 52 -5.19 8.55 -17.05
N ALA A 53 -5.84 9.72 -17.09
CA ALA A 53 -5.45 10.81 -17.99
C ALA A 53 -3.99 11.27 -17.76
N GLU A 54 -3.49 11.11 -16.52
CA GLU A 54 -2.10 11.37 -16.19
C GLU A 54 -1.15 10.39 -16.88
N ILE A 55 -1.42 9.08 -16.80
CA ILE A 55 -0.59 8.06 -17.45
C ILE A 55 -0.61 8.16 -18.97
N GLU A 56 -1.77 8.47 -19.54
CA GLU A 56 -1.90 8.70 -20.96
C GLU A 56 -1.05 9.90 -21.43
N ARG A 57 -1.01 10.98 -20.64
CA ARG A 57 -0.15 12.14 -20.91
C ARG A 57 1.34 11.80 -20.81
N ILE A 58 1.74 11.00 -19.80
CA ILE A 58 3.14 10.56 -19.65
C ILE A 58 3.53 9.62 -20.81
N GLY A 59 2.63 8.73 -21.23
CA GLY A 59 2.83 7.83 -22.37
C GLY A 59 3.03 8.59 -23.68
N ARG A 60 2.16 9.57 -23.98
CA ARG A 60 2.33 10.47 -25.14
C ARG A 60 3.66 11.21 -25.12
N PHE A 61 4.03 11.74 -23.96
CA PHE A 61 5.31 12.43 -23.79
C PHE A 61 6.49 11.49 -24.07
N ALA A 62 6.46 10.26 -23.55
CA ALA A 62 7.51 9.27 -23.76
C ALA A 62 7.66 8.89 -25.24
N VAL A 63 6.56 8.64 -25.96
CA VAL A 63 6.59 8.34 -27.40
C VAL A 63 7.12 9.53 -28.20
N GLN A 64 6.68 10.75 -27.88
CA GLN A 64 7.15 11.95 -28.56
C GLN A 64 8.67 12.17 -28.37
N GLN A 65 9.18 11.98 -27.15
CA GLN A 65 10.61 12.10 -26.88
C GLN A 65 11.41 11.00 -27.59
N HIS A 66 10.89 9.78 -27.64
CA HIS A 66 11.52 8.68 -28.37
C HIS A 66 11.58 8.99 -29.88
N ASN A 67 10.48 9.46 -30.46
CA ASN A 67 10.40 9.87 -31.87
C ASN A 67 11.44 10.94 -32.20
N ASN A 68 11.54 11.97 -31.35
CA ASN A 68 12.52 13.05 -31.52
C ASN A 68 13.97 12.55 -31.43
N ASN A 69 14.28 11.68 -30.46
CA ASN A 69 15.65 11.22 -30.23
C ASN A 69 16.12 10.15 -31.23
N GLN A 70 15.21 9.30 -31.71
CA GLN A 70 15.53 8.21 -32.62
C GLN A 70 15.15 8.52 -34.08
N ASN A 71 14.67 9.74 -34.35
CA ASN A 71 14.20 10.20 -35.66
C ASN A 71 13.21 9.21 -36.31
N THR A 72 12.27 8.76 -35.50
CA THR A 72 11.23 7.77 -35.86
C THR A 72 9.84 8.40 -35.71
N PHE A 73 8.84 7.78 -36.31
CA PHE A 73 7.45 8.25 -36.30
C PHE A 73 6.51 7.16 -35.80
N LEU A 74 6.54 6.93 -34.48
CA LEU A 74 5.59 6.04 -33.82
C LEU A 74 4.35 6.83 -33.42
N GLU A 75 3.17 6.29 -33.73
CA GLU A 75 1.90 6.82 -33.24
C GLU A 75 1.59 6.22 -31.87
N PHE A 76 1.27 7.06 -30.90
CA PHE A 76 0.84 6.60 -29.58
C PHE A 76 -0.61 6.11 -29.66
N ALA A 77 -0.86 4.81 -29.43
CA ALA A 77 -2.22 4.29 -29.33
C ALA A 77 -2.71 4.28 -27.88
N ARG A 78 -1.99 3.57 -26.98
CA ARG A 78 -2.32 3.50 -25.55
C ARG A 78 -1.19 2.95 -24.70
N VAL A 79 -1.31 3.15 -23.39
CA VAL A 79 -0.52 2.42 -22.38
C VAL A 79 -1.18 1.06 -22.11
N VAL A 80 -0.36 0.01 -22.13
CA VAL A 80 -0.74 -1.40 -21.88
C VAL A 80 -0.40 -1.83 -20.47
N GLU A 81 0.61 -1.21 -19.86
CA GLU A 81 0.99 -1.47 -18.48
C GLU A 81 1.65 -0.22 -17.89
N ALA A 82 1.31 0.12 -16.65
CA ALA A 82 1.89 1.25 -15.93
C ALA A 82 2.27 0.86 -14.50
N LYS A 83 3.54 1.05 -14.15
CA LYS A 83 4.05 0.90 -12.79
C LYS A 83 4.72 2.18 -12.34
N GLU A 84 4.56 2.50 -11.05
CA GLU A 84 5.21 3.63 -10.39
C GLU A 84 6.15 3.10 -9.31
N GLN A 85 7.33 3.70 -9.21
CA GLN A 85 8.30 3.42 -8.17
C GLN A 85 8.71 4.74 -7.51
N VAL A 86 8.59 4.80 -6.18
CA VAL A 86 9.01 5.96 -5.39
C VAL A 86 10.50 5.87 -5.10
N VAL A 87 11.30 6.82 -5.61
CA VAL A 87 12.76 6.91 -5.44
C VAL A 87 13.11 8.28 -4.84
N ALA A 88 14.23 8.91 -5.22
CA ALA A 88 14.42 10.35 -5.04
C ALA A 88 13.53 11.15 -6.03
N GLY A 89 12.21 10.91 -5.98
CA GLY A 89 11.22 11.32 -6.98
C GLY A 89 10.26 10.17 -7.31
N LYS A 90 9.60 10.26 -8.46
CA LYS A 90 8.75 9.17 -9.00
C LYS A 90 9.34 8.67 -10.31
N MET A 91 9.50 7.36 -10.44
CA MET A 91 9.88 6.69 -11.67
C MET A 91 8.68 5.93 -12.22
N TYR A 92 8.37 6.12 -13.50
CA TYR A 92 7.28 5.44 -14.18
C TYR A 92 7.82 4.42 -15.17
N HIS A 93 7.42 3.16 -15.02
CA HIS A 93 7.66 2.13 -16.01
C HIS A 93 6.39 1.95 -16.83
N LEU A 94 6.46 2.33 -18.10
CA LEU A 94 5.35 2.28 -19.02
C LEU A 94 5.64 1.28 -20.12
N THR A 95 4.65 0.47 -20.46
CA THR A 95 4.64 -0.31 -21.70
C THR A 95 3.56 0.29 -22.59
N TRP A 96 3.96 0.82 -23.74
CA TRP A 96 3.07 1.43 -24.72
C TRP A 96 3.03 0.59 -25.99
N ARG A 97 1.94 0.72 -26.73
CA ARG A 97 1.74 0.18 -28.06
C ARG A 97 1.28 1.28 -29.00
#